data_AF-A0A537XDC7-F1
#
_entry.id   AF-A0A537XDC7-F1
#
_cell.length_a   1.000
_cell.length_b   1.000
_cell.length_c   1.000
_cell.angle_alpha   90.00
_cell.angle_beta   90.00
_cell.angle_gamma   90.00
#
_symmetry.space_group_name_H-M   'P 1'
#
loop_
_entity.id
_entity.type
_entity.pdbx_description
1 polymer ?
#
loop_
_entity_poly.entity_id
_entity_poly.type
_entity_poly.pdbx_seq_one_letter_code
_entity_poly.pdbx_strand_id
1 'polypeptide(L)'
;MSRSACGICAGSLELRFPGKAQAPTAELLSPSNHRPGLHSGFYRCRECGTVQQVAAPGGPELRGLYEQMRDEEYLAEEAGRRATARRLLDLIARQVASGRLLDVGCGHGLLLDEARARGYETIGLELSRAAATHARDRLGLDVRATSLEEAELDPGSLDAIVLADVLEHLDDPPAAIERCRKLLADGGALCLVTPDPASPTARLAGARWWGYLPAHTFLLPRRTLHEVVSATGLIVSADVPFVRTFSAPYWVAGLAQRGGPIGAVAGAAARLSPSRASISLSLGDERVLLAHRVGVRRPRRPILRPRGTPHSVHVVLPAYRAADTIPAVASELPRDAADRALLVDDASPDGTVEVALESGFDVLVHPANRGYGANQKTCYTDAALSGADVVVMVHADNQYDPALSARMVEPILDGRADVVIGSRLLEDETIAGGMPRWKWLGNRLLTQIENRAFGCSFSEYHTGYRAFSVPFLRSIPFLRNSDGFVFDQEIFAQMIARRARIVELAIPTRYFLEASSVGICDSVEYGLRTLVVLARFRLDHRLRRWPLLRRPAVSLRARAQDAQPAAAVGPGVPT
;
A
#
# COMPACT_ATOMS: atom_id res chain seq x y z
N MET A 1 -14.60 6.78 26.16
CA MET A 1 -15.53 5.66 25.87
C MET A 1 -14.72 4.51 25.27
N SER A 2 -14.80 3.30 25.83
CA SER A 2 -14.09 2.13 25.28
C SER A 2 -14.61 1.81 23.88
N ARG A 3 -13.72 1.76 22.87
CA ARG A 3 -14.11 1.42 21.49
C ARG A 3 -14.47 -0.08 21.43
N SER A 4 -15.73 -0.40 21.12
CA SER A 4 -16.20 -1.79 20.97
C SER A 4 -15.84 -2.42 19.61
N ALA A 5 -15.38 -1.60 18.66
CA ALA A 5 -15.02 -2.00 17.30
C ALA A 5 -13.65 -1.45 16.88
N CYS A 6 -13.06 -2.03 15.83
CA CYS A 6 -11.80 -1.56 15.28
C CYS A 6 -11.91 -0.12 14.77
N GLY A 7 -10.97 0.74 15.19
CA GLY A 7 -10.92 2.14 14.78
C GLY A 7 -10.56 2.35 13.31
N ILE A 8 -10.08 1.32 12.62
CA ILE A 8 -9.73 1.38 11.19
C ILE A 8 -10.89 0.94 10.31
N CYS A 9 -11.45 -0.25 10.56
CA CYS A 9 -12.41 -0.88 9.64
C CYS A 9 -13.77 -1.23 10.27
N ALA A 10 -14.02 -0.81 11.52
CA ALA A 10 -15.20 -1.18 12.31
C ALA A 10 -15.40 -2.70 12.52
N GLY A 11 -14.40 -3.52 12.23
CA GLY A 11 -14.43 -4.97 12.45
C GLY A 11 -14.37 -5.35 13.94
N SER A 12 -14.76 -6.60 14.25
CA SER A 12 -14.73 -7.12 15.62
C SER A 12 -13.30 -7.24 16.16
N LEU A 13 -13.16 -7.02 17.46
CA LEU A 13 -11.91 -7.03 18.19
C LEU A 13 -11.77 -8.29 19.04
N GLU A 14 -10.57 -8.85 19.08
CA GLU A 14 -10.20 -9.97 19.93
C GLU A 14 -9.04 -9.56 20.83
N LEU A 15 -9.22 -9.66 22.15
CA LEU A 15 -8.16 -9.39 23.11
C LEU A 15 -6.96 -10.30 22.82
N ARG A 16 -5.78 -9.69 22.65
CA ARG A 16 -4.51 -10.40 22.44
C ARG A 16 -3.64 -10.41 23.67
N PHE A 17 -3.46 -9.24 24.28
CA PHE A 17 -2.62 -9.09 25.46
C PHE A 17 -3.40 -8.28 26.51
N PRO A 18 -3.68 -8.85 27.69
CA PRO A 18 -4.35 -8.13 28.76
C PRO A 18 -3.49 -6.96 29.22
N GLY A 19 -4.14 -5.84 29.55
CA GLY A 19 -3.44 -4.67 30.08
C GLY A 19 -2.94 -4.88 31.51
N LYS A 20 -1.93 -4.10 31.89
CA LYS A 20 -1.57 -3.91 33.30
C LYS A 20 -2.03 -2.51 33.67
N ALA A 21 -3.02 -2.44 34.57
CA ALA A 21 -3.75 -1.20 34.86
C ALA A 21 -2.83 -0.09 35.39
N GLN A 22 -2.51 0.88 34.51
CA GLN A 22 -1.95 2.17 34.89
C GLN A 22 -2.44 3.21 33.88
N ALA A 23 -2.85 4.37 34.37
CA ALA A 23 -3.16 5.51 33.50
C ALA A 23 -1.86 5.98 32.83
N PRO A 24 -1.88 6.33 31.53
CA PRO A 24 -0.70 6.87 30.86
C PRO A 24 -0.32 8.23 31.44
N THR A 25 0.99 8.48 31.54
CA THR A 25 1.57 9.75 31.95
C THR A 25 2.43 10.31 30.81
N ALA A 26 2.79 11.59 30.87
CA ALA A 26 3.63 12.22 29.85
C ALA A 26 4.99 11.48 29.69
N GLU A 27 5.57 10.96 30.77
CA GLU A 27 6.83 10.20 30.76
C GLU A 27 6.68 8.84 30.08
N LEU A 28 5.48 8.24 30.14
CA LEU A 28 5.17 6.97 29.46
C LEU A 28 5.04 7.13 27.93
N LEU A 29 4.94 8.37 27.44
CA LEU A 29 4.90 8.70 26.01
C LEU A 29 6.28 9.07 25.44
N SER A 30 7.32 9.15 26.27
CA SER A 30 8.67 9.52 25.83
C SER A 30 9.26 8.47 24.87
N PRO A 31 9.87 8.87 23.73
CA PRO A 31 10.53 7.95 22.79
C PRO A 31 11.63 7.10 23.40
N SER A 32 12.27 7.57 24.47
CA SER A 32 13.32 6.84 25.19
C SER A 32 12.77 5.87 26.25
N ASN A 33 11.45 5.81 26.46
CA ASN A 33 10.83 4.90 27.41
C ASN A 33 10.50 3.53 26.79
N HIS A 34 11.32 2.52 27.08
CA HIS A 34 11.19 1.16 26.54
C HIS A 34 10.68 0.13 27.56
N ARG A 35 9.80 0.50 28.50
CA ARG A 35 9.25 -0.43 29.51
C ARG A 35 8.05 -1.24 28.96
N PRO A 36 8.25 -2.48 28.48
CA PRO A 36 7.18 -3.22 27.81
C PRO A 36 6.18 -3.76 28.84
N GLY A 37 4.90 -3.79 28.48
CA GLY A 37 3.85 -4.40 29.29
C GLY A 37 3.13 -3.47 30.29
N LEU A 38 3.39 -2.16 30.25
CA LEU A 38 2.59 -1.13 30.94
C LEU A 38 1.60 -0.50 29.94
N HIS A 39 0.60 -1.27 29.50
CA HIS A 39 -0.39 -0.81 28.51
C HIS A 39 -1.81 -1.14 28.96
N SER A 40 -2.79 -0.42 28.40
CA SER A 40 -4.22 -0.58 28.76
C SER A 40 -4.86 -1.88 28.24
N GLY A 41 -4.18 -2.58 27.33
CA GLY A 41 -4.60 -3.86 26.74
C GLY A 41 -4.71 -3.77 25.22
N PHE A 42 -4.16 -4.76 24.53
CA PHE A 42 -4.11 -4.77 23.07
C PHE A 42 -5.11 -5.75 22.48
N TYR A 43 -5.88 -5.27 21.52
CA TYR A 43 -6.90 -6.00 20.80
C TYR A 43 -6.52 -6.08 19.33
N ARG A 44 -6.72 -7.24 18.71
CA ARG A 44 -6.51 -7.44 17.28
C ARG A 44 -7.85 -7.51 16.55
N CYS A 45 -7.98 -6.75 15.48
CA CYS A 45 -9.12 -6.83 14.59
C CYS A 45 -9.13 -8.16 13.83
N ARG A 46 -10.30 -8.81 13.76
CA ARG A 46 -10.49 -10.06 13.00
C ARG A 46 -10.56 -9.84 11.48
N GLU A 47 -10.79 -8.61 11.04
CA GLU A 47 -10.92 -8.27 9.62
C GLU A 47 -9.59 -7.79 9.02
N CYS A 48 -9.09 -6.64 9.49
CA CYS A 48 -7.87 -6.03 8.96
C CYS A 48 -6.59 -6.42 9.72
N GLY A 49 -6.70 -7.15 10.84
CA GLY A 49 -5.54 -7.56 11.62
C GLY A 49 -4.85 -6.44 12.41
N THR A 50 -5.29 -5.18 12.30
CA THR A 50 -4.79 -4.06 13.10
C THR A 50 -4.84 -4.40 14.58
N VAL A 51 -3.77 -4.09 15.29
CA VAL A 51 -3.70 -4.18 16.74
C VAL A 51 -3.92 -2.79 17.32
N GLN A 52 -4.79 -2.64 18.32
CA GLN A 52 -5.14 -1.35 18.90
C GLN A 52 -5.36 -1.43 20.40
N GLN A 53 -5.18 -0.30 21.09
CA GLN A 53 -5.62 -0.11 22.47
C GLN A 53 -7.01 0.52 22.49
N VAL A 54 -7.95 -0.06 23.24
CA VAL A 54 -9.35 0.43 23.31
C VAL A 54 -9.62 1.42 24.44
N ALA A 55 -8.72 1.47 25.42
CA ALA A 55 -8.82 2.27 26.63
C ALA A 55 -7.66 3.28 26.78
N ALA A 56 -6.90 3.51 25.71
CA ALA A 56 -5.94 4.60 25.66
C ALA A 56 -6.69 5.96 25.57
N PRO A 57 -6.16 7.03 26.18
CA PRO A 57 -6.67 8.37 25.98
C PRO A 57 -6.54 8.73 24.50
N GLY A 58 -7.49 9.51 23.99
CA GLY A 58 -7.47 10.03 22.63
C GLY A 58 -7.86 11.50 22.62
N GLY A 59 -7.69 12.18 21.49
CA GLY A 59 -8.07 13.57 21.31
C GLY A 59 -7.33 14.52 22.28
N PRO A 60 -8.04 15.49 22.90
CA PRO A 60 -7.40 16.53 23.72
C PRO A 60 -6.60 16.01 24.93
N GLU A 61 -7.03 14.90 25.53
CA GLU A 61 -6.34 14.31 26.70
C GLU A 61 -4.96 13.77 26.30
N LEU A 62 -4.89 13.00 25.21
CA LEU A 62 -3.62 12.47 24.68
C LEU A 62 -2.72 13.62 24.22
N ARG A 63 -3.28 14.63 23.55
CA ARG A 63 -2.55 15.84 23.15
C ARG A 63 -1.93 16.56 24.35
N GLY A 64 -2.69 16.75 25.42
CA GLY A 64 -2.20 17.37 26.65
C GLY A 64 -1.04 16.61 27.29
N LEU A 65 -1.05 15.28 27.22
CA LEU A 65 0.09 14.46 27.68
C LEU A 65 1.33 14.65 26.80
N TYR A 66 1.18 14.73 25.47
CA TYR A 66 2.31 15.02 24.57
C TYR A 66 2.89 16.42 24.77
N GLU A 67 2.04 17.44 24.98
CA GLU A 67 2.51 18.81 25.23
C GLU A 67 3.42 18.93 26.46
N GLN A 68 3.16 18.09 27.47
CA GLN A 68 3.92 18.02 28.72
C GLN A 68 5.12 17.07 28.65
N MET A 69 5.20 16.24 27.60
CA MET A 69 6.25 15.23 27.46
C MET A 69 7.63 15.86 27.34
N ARG A 70 8.58 15.27 28.07
CA ARG A 70 10.01 15.60 28.04
C ARG A 70 10.81 14.31 27.84
N ASP A 71 11.89 14.41 27.07
CA ASP A 71 12.82 13.31 26.86
C ASP A 71 14.27 13.82 26.93
N GLU A 72 14.80 13.90 28.16
CA GLU A 72 16.16 14.38 28.43
C GLU A 72 17.24 13.43 27.90
N GLU A 73 16.92 12.14 27.76
CA GLU A 73 17.85 11.11 27.25
C GLU A 73 17.92 11.10 25.72
N TYR A 74 16.94 11.70 25.02
CA TYR A 74 16.86 11.69 23.55
C TYR A 74 18.16 12.12 22.87
N LEU A 75 18.76 13.21 23.38
CA LEU A 75 19.96 13.84 22.81
C LEU A 75 21.25 13.08 23.17
N ALA A 76 21.22 12.16 24.14
CA ALA A 76 22.38 11.31 24.44
C ALA A 76 22.79 10.44 23.23
N GLU A 77 21.83 10.13 22.35
CA GLU A 77 22.04 9.36 21.12
C GLU A 77 21.96 10.22 19.84
N GLU A 78 22.20 11.53 19.94
CA GLU A 78 22.09 12.47 18.81
C GLU A 78 22.84 12.01 17.56
N ALA A 79 24.11 11.59 17.70
CA ALA A 79 24.94 11.14 16.57
C ALA A 79 24.32 9.93 15.84
N GLY A 80 23.78 8.96 16.59
CA GLY A 80 23.11 7.79 16.03
C GLY A 80 21.77 8.14 15.37
N ARG A 81 20.99 9.01 16.00
CA ARG A 81 19.72 9.51 15.45
C ARG A 81 19.93 10.30 14.15
N ARG A 82 20.93 11.18 14.09
CA ARG A 82 21.33 11.88 12.85
C ARG A 82 21.78 10.91 11.76
N ALA A 83 22.57 9.88 12.10
CA ALA A 83 22.96 8.84 11.15
C ALA A 83 21.76 8.01 10.65
N THR A 84 20.72 7.87 11.47
CA THR A 84 19.45 7.24 11.08
C THR A 84 18.65 8.16 10.16
N ALA A 85 18.54 9.45 10.50
CA ALA A 85 17.87 10.47 9.69
C ALA A 85 18.50 10.59 8.30
N ARG A 86 19.84 10.61 8.20
CA ARG A 86 20.54 10.64 6.91
C ARG A 86 20.16 9.46 6.01
N ARG A 87 20.01 8.25 6.55
CA ARG A 87 19.58 7.08 5.76
C ARG A 87 18.15 7.20 5.26
N LEU A 88 17.24 7.75 6.07
CA LEU A 88 15.87 8.05 5.63
C LEU A 88 15.88 9.07 4.49
N LEU A 89 16.66 10.15 4.65
CA LEU A 89 16.82 11.17 3.61
C LEU A 89 17.50 10.61 2.35
N ASP A 90 18.40 9.62 2.45
CA ASP A 90 18.99 8.94 1.29
C ASP A 90 17.95 8.11 0.52
N LEU A 91 16.96 7.54 1.22
CA LEU A 91 15.84 6.84 0.57
C LEU A 91 14.91 7.82 -0.12
N ILE A 92 14.53 8.92 0.55
CA ILE A 92 13.66 9.97 -0.01
C ILE A 92 14.32 10.63 -1.23
N ALA A 93 15.61 10.93 -1.14
CA ALA A 93 16.38 11.61 -2.19
C ALA A 93 16.49 10.84 -3.51
N ARG A 94 16.15 9.55 -3.55
CA ARG A 94 16.11 8.77 -4.80
C ARG A 94 15.03 9.25 -5.76
N GLN A 95 13.98 9.89 -5.25
CA GLN A 95 12.86 10.40 -6.05
C GLN A 95 12.62 11.89 -5.83
N VAL A 96 12.83 12.39 -4.60
CA VAL A 96 12.65 13.79 -4.24
C VAL A 96 13.95 14.26 -3.60
N ALA A 97 14.87 14.82 -4.37
CA ALA A 97 16.21 15.18 -3.89
C ALA A 97 16.28 16.54 -3.17
N SER A 98 15.30 17.42 -3.43
CA SER A 98 15.19 18.77 -2.89
C SER A 98 13.72 19.21 -2.89
N GLY A 99 13.42 20.33 -2.26
CA GLY A 99 12.07 20.91 -2.22
C GLY A 99 11.61 21.20 -0.80
N ARG A 100 10.29 21.27 -0.60
CA ARG A 100 9.65 21.53 0.69
C ARG A 100 9.38 20.21 1.42
N LEU A 101 10.03 20.03 2.58
CA LEU A 101 9.92 18.85 3.43
C LEU A 101 9.19 19.19 4.73
N LEU A 102 8.13 18.45 5.01
CA LEU A 102 7.44 18.45 6.30
C LEU A 102 7.86 17.23 7.12
N ASP A 103 8.28 17.46 8.37
CA ASP A 103 8.46 16.39 9.36
C ASP A 103 7.37 16.51 10.43
N VAL A 104 6.49 15.52 10.47
CA VAL A 104 5.36 15.46 11.41
C VAL A 104 5.82 14.69 12.63
N GLY A 105 5.73 15.30 13.82
CA GLY A 105 6.33 14.78 15.04
C GLY A 105 7.85 14.88 15.02
N CYS A 106 8.38 16.06 14.65
CA CYS A 106 9.82 16.23 14.39
C CYS A 106 10.71 16.11 15.65
N GLY A 107 10.13 16.02 16.84
CA GLY A 107 10.83 15.92 18.11
C GLY A 107 11.81 17.09 18.28
N HIS A 108 13.06 16.76 18.62
CA HIS A 108 14.12 17.75 18.79
C HIS A 108 14.65 18.34 17.46
N GLY A 109 14.07 17.97 16.31
CA GLY A 109 14.40 18.57 15.01
C GLY A 109 15.64 18.02 14.32
N LEU A 110 16.21 16.90 14.78
CA LEU A 110 17.44 16.34 14.19
C LEU A 110 17.28 15.93 12.72
N LEU A 111 16.12 15.39 12.33
CA LEU A 111 15.86 15.03 10.92
C LEU A 111 15.73 16.28 10.06
N LEU A 112 14.97 17.28 10.51
CA LEU A 112 14.83 18.56 9.83
C LEU A 112 16.18 19.26 9.65
N ASP A 113 17.05 19.22 10.66
CA ASP A 113 18.37 19.83 10.56
C ASP A 113 19.25 19.13 9.50
N GLU A 114 19.25 17.79 9.46
CA GLU A 114 19.95 17.04 8.41
C GLU A 114 19.31 17.25 7.02
N ALA A 115 17.99 17.45 6.94
CA ALA A 115 17.30 17.76 5.69
C ALA A 115 17.66 19.18 5.20
N ARG A 116 17.64 20.18 6.08
CA ARG A 116 18.07 21.55 5.77
C ARG A 116 19.51 21.59 5.28
N ALA A 117 20.41 20.81 5.89
CA ALA A 117 21.80 20.67 5.44
C ALA A 117 21.93 20.08 4.02
N ARG A 118 20.91 19.36 3.52
CA ARG A 118 20.81 18.85 2.15
C ARG A 118 20.09 19.80 1.18
N GLY A 119 19.69 20.99 1.65
CA GLY A 119 19.05 22.02 0.83
C GLY A 119 17.52 21.94 0.74
N TYR A 120 16.85 21.18 1.63
CA TYR A 120 15.40 21.24 1.73
C TYR A 120 14.94 22.52 2.44
N GLU A 121 13.82 23.07 2.00
CA GLU A 121 13.03 23.99 2.82
C GLU A 121 12.23 23.16 3.82
N THR A 122 12.46 23.38 5.11
CA THR A 122 11.98 22.47 6.16
C THR A 122 10.92 23.12 7.04
N ILE A 123 9.83 22.38 7.28
CA ILE A 123 8.78 22.73 8.24
C ILE A 123 8.60 21.55 9.20
N GLY A 124 8.56 21.81 10.51
CA GLY A 124 8.29 20.81 11.54
C GLY A 124 6.94 21.01 12.23
N LEU A 125 6.26 19.92 12.55
CA LEU A 125 5.13 19.91 13.47
C LEU A 125 5.51 19.11 14.71
N GLU A 126 5.36 19.67 15.91
CA GLU A 126 5.71 18.98 17.15
C GLU A 126 4.81 19.43 18.32
N LEU A 127 4.21 18.47 19.03
CA LEU A 127 3.31 18.78 20.14
C LEU A 127 4.07 19.05 21.46
N SER A 128 5.18 18.35 21.71
CA SER A 128 6.00 18.56 22.90
C SER A 128 6.60 19.96 22.89
N ARG A 129 6.20 20.77 23.88
CA ARG A 129 6.70 22.13 24.04
C ARG A 129 8.21 22.14 24.25
N ALA A 130 8.75 21.15 24.96
CA ALA A 130 10.18 21.04 25.24
C ALA A 130 10.97 20.75 23.95
N ALA A 131 10.53 19.75 23.17
CA ALA A 131 11.20 19.36 21.94
C ALA A 131 11.11 20.45 20.85
N ALA A 132 9.92 21.04 20.68
CA ALA A 132 9.70 22.15 19.74
C ALA A 132 10.53 23.40 20.11
N THR A 133 10.71 23.69 21.40
CA THR A 133 11.55 24.79 21.87
C THR A 133 13.02 24.51 21.58
N HIS A 134 13.50 23.28 21.80
CA HIS A 134 14.85 22.91 21.41
C HIS A 134 15.08 23.12 19.90
N ALA A 135 14.19 22.60 19.06
CA ALA A 135 14.34 22.69 17.60
C ALA A 135 14.38 24.15 17.09
N ARG A 136 13.57 25.03 17.66
CA ARG A 136 13.57 26.47 17.32
C ARG A 136 14.80 27.19 17.86
N ASP A 137 15.05 27.09 19.16
CA ASP A 137 16.03 27.96 19.83
C ASP A 137 17.46 27.48 19.63
N ARG A 138 17.67 26.16 19.51
CA ARG A 138 19.02 25.56 19.39
C ARG A 138 19.43 25.28 17.95
N LEU A 139 18.48 24.92 17.09
CA LEU A 139 18.76 24.58 15.69
C LEU A 139 18.27 25.65 14.70
N GLY A 140 17.46 26.62 15.13
CA GLY A 140 16.95 27.68 14.25
C GLY A 140 16.00 27.14 13.17
N LEU A 141 15.17 26.15 13.49
CA LEU A 141 14.24 25.50 12.56
C LEU A 141 12.83 26.13 12.64
N ASP A 142 12.09 26.14 11.52
CA ASP A 142 10.65 26.46 11.51
C ASP A 142 9.86 25.28 12.05
N VAL A 143 9.52 25.32 13.34
CA VAL A 143 8.72 24.28 14.01
C VAL A 143 7.48 24.90 14.64
N ARG A 144 6.33 24.32 14.30
CA ARG A 144 4.99 24.75 14.76
C ARG A 144 4.48 23.78 15.82
N ALA A 145 4.02 24.34 16.94
CA ALA A 145 3.42 23.58 18.03
C ALA A 145 1.96 23.20 17.73
N THR A 146 1.73 22.35 16.74
CA THR A 146 0.39 21.96 16.26
C THR A 146 0.39 20.52 15.74
N SER A 147 -0.79 19.94 15.57
CA SER A 147 -0.96 18.61 14.97
C SER A 147 -1.10 18.68 13.45
N LEU A 148 -0.97 17.54 12.77
CA LEU A 148 -1.15 17.46 11.31
C LEU A 148 -2.55 17.88 10.86
N GLU A 149 -3.56 17.61 11.69
CA GLU A 149 -4.96 17.91 11.42
C GLU A 149 -5.24 19.42 11.49
N GLU A 150 -4.57 20.13 12.40
CA GLU A 150 -4.75 21.56 12.65
C GLU A 150 -3.79 22.44 11.86
N ALA A 151 -2.71 21.87 11.34
CA ALA A 151 -1.72 22.61 10.57
C ALA A 151 -2.33 23.22 9.28
N GLU A 152 -2.30 24.54 9.22
CA GLU A 152 -2.61 25.33 8.03
C GLU A 152 -1.46 25.24 7.03
N LEU A 153 -1.64 24.33 6.07
CA LEU A 153 -0.72 24.03 4.99
C LEU A 153 -1.51 23.88 3.68
N ASP A 154 -0.98 24.49 2.63
CA ASP A 154 -1.62 24.53 1.31
C ASP A 154 -1.61 23.14 0.66
N PRO A 155 -2.73 22.70 0.06
CA PRO A 155 -2.76 21.47 -0.73
C PRO A 155 -1.75 21.51 -1.89
N GLY A 156 -1.05 20.42 -2.13
CA GLY A 156 -0.08 20.31 -3.22
C GLY A 156 1.20 21.13 -3.05
N SER A 157 1.51 21.60 -1.84
CA SER A 157 2.63 22.50 -1.57
C SER A 157 3.91 21.82 -1.07
N LEU A 158 3.86 20.51 -0.77
CA LEU A 158 4.96 19.77 -0.17
C LEU A 158 5.53 18.72 -1.14
N ASP A 159 6.86 18.67 -1.26
CA ASP A 159 7.55 17.67 -2.08
C ASP A 159 7.84 16.39 -1.29
N ALA A 160 8.04 16.52 0.03
CA ALA A 160 8.25 15.38 0.93
C ALA A 160 7.50 15.56 2.26
N ILE A 161 6.92 14.48 2.77
CA ILE A 161 6.33 14.42 4.11
C ILE A 161 6.89 13.20 4.84
N VAL A 162 7.42 13.38 6.04
CA VAL A 162 7.95 12.31 6.89
C VAL A 162 7.10 12.18 8.14
N LEU A 163 6.64 10.95 8.42
CA LEU A 163 6.04 10.55 9.70
C LEU A 163 6.90 9.41 10.25
N ALA A 164 7.89 9.74 11.08
CA ALA A 164 8.78 8.76 11.67
C ALA A 164 8.36 8.44 13.11
N ASP A 165 7.90 7.20 13.37
CA ASP A 165 7.38 6.76 14.67
C ASP A 165 6.19 7.62 15.15
N VAL A 166 5.31 7.98 14.21
CA VAL A 166 4.15 8.86 14.48
C VAL A 166 2.82 8.19 14.19
N LEU A 167 2.75 7.38 13.12
CA LEU A 167 1.49 6.82 12.63
C LEU A 167 0.74 6.04 13.71
N GLU A 168 1.48 5.30 14.53
CA GLU A 168 0.98 4.46 15.62
C GLU A 168 0.47 5.23 16.84
N HIS A 169 0.69 6.54 16.87
CA HIS A 169 0.24 7.46 17.92
C HIS A 169 -0.99 8.28 17.51
N LEU A 170 -1.38 8.25 16.23
CA LEU A 170 -2.50 9.04 15.70
C LEU A 170 -3.86 8.44 16.04
N ASP A 171 -4.86 9.29 16.24
CA ASP A 171 -6.24 8.87 16.54
C ASP A 171 -6.97 8.24 15.34
N ASP A 172 -6.62 8.70 14.13
CA ASP A 172 -7.16 8.24 12.84
C ASP A 172 -6.05 8.17 11.77
N PRO A 173 -5.27 7.06 11.74
CA PRO A 173 -4.18 6.90 10.77
C PRO A 173 -4.62 7.00 9.29
N PRO A 174 -5.75 6.41 8.85
CA PRO A 174 -6.26 6.62 7.49
C PRO A 174 -6.51 8.08 7.12
N ALA A 175 -7.15 8.85 8.00
CA ALA A 175 -7.41 10.27 7.73
C ALA A 175 -6.11 11.09 7.63
N ALA A 176 -5.12 10.78 8.47
CA ALA A 176 -3.81 11.42 8.43
C ALA A 176 -3.06 11.14 7.12
N ILE A 177 -3.09 9.89 6.63
CA ILE A 177 -2.49 9.52 5.34
C ILE A 177 -3.19 10.25 4.19
N GLU A 178 -4.53 10.35 4.21
CA GLU A 178 -5.27 11.13 3.21
C GLU A 178 -4.95 12.64 3.28
N ARG A 179 -4.75 13.20 4.49
CA ARG A 179 -4.29 14.58 4.66
C ARG A 179 -2.90 14.77 4.04
N CYS A 180 -1.97 13.86 4.29
CA CYS A 180 -0.63 13.88 3.67
C CYS A 180 -0.74 13.83 2.15
N ARG A 181 -1.54 12.91 1.59
CA ARG A 181 -1.81 12.82 0.14
C ARG A 181 -2.27 14.14 -0.45
N LYS A 182 -3.14 14.88 0.26
CA LYS A 182 -3.65 16.20 -0.18
C LYS A 182 -2.58 17.29 -0.17
N LEU A 183 -1.68 17.26 0.80
CA LEU A 183 -0.60 18.24 0.93
C LEU A 183 0.55 18.00 -0.05
N LEU A 184 0.78 16.76 -0.46
CA LEU A 184 1.83 16.43 -1.43
C LEU A 184 1.57 17.04 -2.80
N ALA A 185 2.58 17.68 -3.37
CA ALA A 185 2.68 18.04 -4.77
C ALA A 185 2.61 16.78 -5.66
N ASP A 186 2.37 16.97 -6.95
CA ASP A 186 2.46 15.85 -7.89
C ASP A 186 3.92 15.38 -8.02
N GLY A 187 4.15 14.06 -7.92
CA GLY A 187 5.48 13.47 -7.78
C GLY A 187 6.02 13.44 -6.34
N GLY A 188 5.38 14.14 -5.39
CA GLY A 188 5.81 14.22 -4.00
C GLY A 188 5.77 12.88 -3.25
N ALA A 189 6.59 12.75 -2.20
CA ALA A 189 6.81 11.52 -1.46
C ALA A 189 6.32 11.58 0.00
N LEU A 190 5.62 10.54 0.44
CA LEU A 190 5.29 10.24 1.83
C LEU A 190 6.22 9.14 2.35
N CYS A 191 6.99 9.44 3.38
CA CYS A 191 7.83 8.48 4.09
C CYS A 191 7.22 8.16 5.46
N LEU A 192 6.81 6.91 5.67
CA LEU A 192 6.29 6.41 6.94
C LEU A 192 7.32 5.49 7.59
N VAL A 193 7.66 5.74 8.86
CA VAL A 193 8.39 4.78 9.70
C VAL A 193 7.45 4.32 10.79
N THR A 194 7.21 3.01 10.90
CA THR A 194 6.28 2.45 11.89
C THR A 194 6.61 0.98 12.20
N PRO A 195 6.30 0.51 13.42
CA PRO A 195 6.42 -0.90 13.81
C PRO A 195 5.42 -1.82 13.10
N ASP A 196 5.83 -3.07 12.85
CA ASP A 196 5.03 -4.11 12.21
C ASP A 196 4.67 -5.24 13.18
N PRO A 197 3.41 -5.27 13.70
CA PRO A 197 2.96 -6.31 14.62
C PRO A 197 2.84 -7.69 13.94
N ALA A 198 2.94 -7.75 12.61
CA ALA A 198 2.93 -9.01 11.87
C ALA A 198 4.32 -9.57 11.59
N SER A 199 5.40 -8.89 12.01
CA SER A 199 6.78 -9.34 11.84
C SER A 199 7.07 -10.63 12.62
N PRO A 200 8.03 -11.47 12.17
CA PRO A 200 8.45 -12.66 12.92
C PRO A 200 8.95 -12.32 14.33
N THR A 201 9.71 -11.24 14.47
CA THR A 201 10.25 -10.75 15.74
C THR A 201 9.13 -10.36 16.70
N ALA A 202 8.11 -9.62 16.25
CA ALA A 202 6.94 -9.29 17.07
C ALA A 202 6.16 -10.54 17.51
N ARG A 203 5.97 -11.51 16.60
CA ARG A 203 5.27 -12.77 16.92
C ARG A 203 6.01 -13.61 17.95
N LEU A 204 7.34 -13.67 17.85
CA LEU A 204 8.17 -14.41 18.79
C LEU A 204 8.22 -13.74 20.17
N ALA A 205 8.34 -12.41 20.20
CA ALA A 205 8.38 -11.64 21.45
C ALA A 205 7.02 -11.59 22.18
N GLY A 206 5.90 -11.79 21.47
CA GLY A 206 4.57 -11.84 22.07
C GLY A 206 4.25 -10.55 22.85
N ALA A 207 3.71 -10.68 24.06
CA ALA A 207 3.33 -9.52 24.90
C ALA A 207 4.51 -8.66 25.35
N ARG A 208 5.75 -9.13 25.18
CA ARG A 208 6.98 -8.42 25.56
C ARG A 208 7.60 -7.65 24.39
N TRP A 209 6.97 -7.67 23.22
CA TRP A 209 7.46 -6.92 22.07
C TRP A 209 7.47 -5.43 22.37
N TRP A 210 8.57 -4.74 22.01
CA TRP A 210 8.77 -3.33 22.34
C TRP A 210 7.74 -2.42 21.67
N GLY A 211 7.10 -2.85 20.57
CA GLY A 211 6.04 -2.10 19.92
C GLY A 211 4.71 -2.06 20.71
N TYR A 212 4.57 -2.81 21.81
CA TYR A 212 3.39 -2.77 22.68
C TYR A 212 3.59 -1.82 23.86
N LEU A 213 3.63 -0.52 23.54
CA LEU A 213 3.78 0.58 24.50
C LEU A 213 2.44 1.27 24.80
N PRO A 214 2.32 1.93 25.96
CA PRO A 214 1.14 2.74 26.28
C PRO A 214 0.82 3.80 25.22
N ALA A 215 1.84 4.38 24.58
CA ALA A 215 1.69 5.42 23.56
C ALA A 215 1.15 4.92 22.21
N HIS A 216 1.34 3.63 21.88
CA HIS A 216 0.96 3.08 20.58
C HIS A 216 -0.53 2.70 20.57
N THR A 217 -1.36 3.57 20.02
CA THR A 217 -2.81 3.39 19.92
C THR A 217 -3.19 2.45 18.79
N PHE A 218 -2.49 2.53 17.64
CA PHE A 218 -2.74 1.70 16.45
C PHE A 218 -1.46 1.12 15.86
N LEU A 219 -1.41 -0.20 15.71
CA LEU A 219 -0.32 -0.89 15.04
C LEU A 219 -0.88 -1.60 13.82
N LEU A 220 -0.55 -1.08 12.63
CA LEU A 220 -1.04 -1.59 11.35
C LEU A 220 -0.09 -2.67 10.82
N PRO A 221 -0.54 -3.93 10.64
CA PRO A 221 0.23 -4.93 9.92
C PRO A 221 0.64 -4.44 8.54
N ARG A 222 1.83 -4.83 8.07
CA ARG A 222 2.37 -4.47 6.75
C ARG A 222 1.33 -4.43 5.61
N ARG A 223 0.56 -5.51 5.43
CA ARG A 223 -0.45 -5.61 4.34
C ARG A 223 -1.59 -4.60 4.51
N THR A 224 -1.97 -4.31 5.74
CA THR A 224 -3.03 -3.35 6.07
C THR A 224 -2.55 -1.93 5.87
N LEU A 225 -1.29 -1.63 6.22
CA LEU A 225 -0.67 -0.35 5.92
C LEU A 225 -0.63 -0.10 4.40
N HIS A 226 -0.19 -1.08 3.60
CA HIS A 226 -0.20 -0.99 2.14
C HIS A 226 -1.60 -0.71 1.58
N GLU A 227 -2.62 -1.38 2.11
CA GLU A 227 -4.01 -1.14 1.73
C GLU A 227 -4.45 0.28 2.07
N VAL A 228 -4.23 0.75 3.30
CA VAL A 228 -4.64 2.10 3.73
C VAL A 228 -3.95 3.16 2.88
N VAL A 229 -2.65 3.03 2.63
CA VAL A 229 -1.89 3.97 1.79
C VAL A 229 -2.37 3.95 0.35
N SER A 230 -2.44 2.77 -0.26
CA SER A 230 -2.80 2.64 -1.68
C SER A 230 -4.26 3.05 -1.94
N ALA A 231 -5.15 2.90 -0.96
CA ALA A 231 -6.55 3.30 -1.10
C ALA A 231 -6.75 4.82 -1.26
N THR A 232 -5.77 5.64 -0.85
CA THR A 232 -5.77 7.10 -1.12
C THR A 232 -5.35 7.43 -2.56
N GLY A 233 -4.87 6.44 -3.31
CA GLY A 233 -4.26 6.59 -4.64
C GLY A 233 -2.77 6.94 -4.61
N LEU A 234 -2.11 6.83 -3.46
CA LEU A 234 -0.64 6.87 -3.39
C LEU A 234 -0.03 5.55 -3.90
N ILE A 235 1.10 5.64 -4.58
CA ILE A 235 1.84 4.49 -5.12
C ILE A 235 3.02 4.17 -4.22
N VAL A 236 3.00 3.02 -3.54
CA VAL A 236 4.10 2.56 -2.67
C VAL A 236 5.32 2.18 -3.53
N SER A 237 6.42 2.93 -3.48
CA SER A 237 7.64 2.63 -4.24
C SER A 237 8.64 1.77 -3.48
N ALA A 238 8.61 1.81 -2.15
CA ALA A 238 9.50 1.01 -1.30
C ALA A 238 8.84 0.60 0.02
N ASP A 239 9.18 -0.60 0.49
CA ASP A 239 8.87 -1.12 1.82
C ASP A 239 10.06 -1.94 2.30
N VAL A 240 10.91 -1.31 3.10
CA VAL A 240 12.20 -1.88 3.54
C VAL A 240 12.28 -1.94 5.06
N PRO A 241 13.05 -2.88 5.64
CA PRO A 241 13.32 -2.89 7.07
C PRO A 241 13.98 -1.57 7.51
N PHE A 242 13.52 -0.99 8.62
CA PHE A 242 14.15 0.20 9.16
C PHE A 242 15.45 -0.15 9.89
N VAL A 243 16.51 0.60 9.60
CA VAL A 243 17.84 0.43 10.20
C VAL A 243 18.08 1.57 11.18
N ARG A 244 18.11 1.26 12.48
CA ARG A 244 18.44 2.24 13.51
C ARG A 244 19.94 2.24 13.78
N THR A 245 20.48 3.41 14.07
CA THR A 245 21.86 3.59 14.51
C THR A 245 21.88 4.14 15.92
N PHE A 246 22.48 3.38 16.82
CA PHE A 246 22.67 3.78 18.22
C PHE A 246 24.05 3.35 18.69
N SER A 247 24.50 3.91 19.82
CA SER A 247 25.70 3.45 20.50
C SER A 247 25.58 1.98 20.91
N ALA A 248 26.72 1.26 20.96
CA ALA A 248 26.74 -0.12 21.44
C ALA A 248 26.15 -0.28 22.87
N PRO A 249 26.43 0.63 23.84
CA PRO A 249 25.77 0.59 25.15
C PRO A 249 24.25 0.71 25.07
N TYR A 250 23.71 1.56 24.19
CA TYR A 250 22.27 1.73 24.01
C TYR A 250 21.61 0.47 23.45
N TRP A 251 22.22 -0.17 22.44
CA TRP A 251 21.74 -1.44 21.91
C TRP A 251 21.67 -2.53 22.97
N VAL A 252 22.70 -2.62 23.80
CA VAL A 252 22.74 -3.58 24.91
C VAL A 252 21.66 -3.26 25.93
N ALA A 253 21.53 -2.01 26.35
CA ALA A 253 20.50 -1.61 27.31
C ALA A 253 19.11 -1.99 26.79
N GLY A 254 18.82 -1.71 25.51
CA GLY A 254 17.57 -2.09 24.86
C GLY A 254 17.36 -3.61 24.81
N LEU A 255 18.39 -4.39 24.45
CA LEU A 255 18.31 -5.87 24.45
C LEU A 255 18.17 -6.46 25.84
N ALA A 256 18.83 -5.89 26.85
CA ALA A 256 18.72 -6.31 28.25
C ALA A 256 17.33 -6.03 28.82
N GLN A 257 16.70 -4.92 28.45
CA GLN A 257 15.31 -4.61 28.81
C GLN A 257 14.29 -5.51 28.08
N ARG A 258 14.62 -6.00 26.87
CA ARG A 258 13.75 -6.86 26.04
C ARG A 258 13.90 -8.35 26.36
N GLY A 259 15.10 -8.82 26.71
CA GLY A 259 15.43 -10.22 26.92
C GLY A 259 15.12 -10.70 28.34
N GLY A 260 14.57 -11.91 28.47
CA GLY A 260 14.68 -12.69 29.70
C GLY A 260 16.14 -13.13 29.93
N PRO A 261 16.45 -14.43 30.03
CA PRO A 261 17.83 -14.92 30.26
C PRO A 261 18.89 -14.39 29.27
N ILE A 262 18.49 -14.10 28.03
CA ILE A 262 19.36 -13.55 26.97
C ILE A 262 19.85 -12.13 27.29
N GLY A 263 19.04 -11.34 27.99
CA GLY A 263 19.40 -9.97 28.40
C GLY A 263 20.56 -9.94 29.39
N ALA A 264 20.68 -10.96 30.24
CA ALA A 264 21.77 -11.09 31.21
C ALA A 264 23.12 -11.39 30.52
N VAL A 265 23.11 -12.21 29.47
CA VAL A 265 24.30 -12.55 28.68
C VAL A 265 24.77 -11.36 27.84
N ALA A 266 23.83 -10.63 27.21
CA ALA A 266 24.14 -9.40 26.47
C ALA A 266 24.70 -8.30 27.38
N GLY A 267 24.13 -8.14 28.59
CA GLY A 267 24.60 -7.19 29.59
C GLY A 267 26.01 -7.45 30.11
N ALA A 268 26.45 -8.71 30.16
CA ALA A 268 27.82 -9.07 30.54
C ALA A 268 28.83 -8.78 29.41
N ALA A 269 28.49 -9.08 28.16
CA ALA A 269 29.34 -8.82 27.00
C ALA A 269 29.55 -7.30 26.74
N ALA A 270 28.58 -6.48 27.11
CA ALA A 270 28.62 -5.03 26.91
C ALA A 270 29.53 -4.27 27.87
N ARG A 271 29.67 -4.76 29.11
CA ARG A 271 30.60 -4.19 30.10
C ARG A 271 32.06 -4.31 29.66
N LEU A 272 32.32 -5.14 28.65
CA LEU A 272 33.64 -5.41 28.09
C LEU A 272 33.90 -4.65 26.77
N SER A 273 32.94 -3.86 26.25
CA SER A 273 33.12 -3.09 25.02
C SER A 273 33.40 -1.61 25.33
N PRO A 274 34.64 -1.12 25.17
CA PRO A 274 35.01 0.27 25.48
C PRO A 274 34.57 1.28 24.42
N SER A 275 33.88 0.84 23.36
CA SER A 275 33.71 1.67 22.18
C SER A 275 32.45 2.55 22.22
N ARG A 276 32.63 3.86 22.01
CA ARG A 276 31.59 4.77 21.51
C ARG A 276 31.14 4.42 20.07
N ALA A 277 31.42 3.21 19.59
CA ALA A 277 31.08 2.81 18.24
C ALA A 277 29.56 2.77 18.08
N SER A 278 29.07 3.42 17.03
CA SER A 278 27.67 3.34 16.63
C SER A 278 27.47 2.08 15.80
N ILE A 279 26.44 1.31 16.15
CA ILE A 279 26.06 0.08 15.47
C ILE A 279 24.73 0.33 14.74
N SER A 280 24.69 -0.02 13.46
CA SER A 280 23.50 0.11 12.61
C SER A 280 22.86 -1.25 12.40
N LEU A 281 21.65 -1.46 12.91
CA LEU A 281 20.96 -2.76 12.85
C LEU A 281 19.47 -2.57 12.57
N SER A 282 18.87 -3.60 11.95
CA SER A 282 17.43 -3.76 11.85
C SER A 282 17.03 -5.08 12.52
N LEU A 283 15.98 -5.05 13.34
CA LEU A 283 15.39 -6.26 13.93
C LEU A 283 14.20 -6.80 13.10
N GLY A 284 13.91 -6.17 11.96
CA GLY A 284 12.88 -6.60 11.00
C GLY A 284 11.44 -6.38 11.46
N ASP A 285 11.24 -5.68 12.56
CA ASP A 285 9.95 -5.35 13.17
C ASP A 285 9.57 -3.88 13.07
N GLU A 286 10.40 -3.08 12.41
CA GLU A 286 10.15 -1.71 11.99
C GLU A 286 10.39 -1.59 10.50
N ARG A 287 9.64 -0.71 9.84
CA ARG A 287 9.65 -0.59 8.39
C ARG A 287 9.69 0.86 7.98
N VAL A 288 10.32 1.13 6.84
CA VAL A 288 10.20 2.37 6.09
C VAL A 288 9.34 2.09 4.87
N LEU A 289 8.19 2.76 4.78
CA LEU A 289 7.32 2.72 3.62
C LEU A 289 7.40 4.06 2.90
N LEU A 290 7.84 4.04 1.64
CA LEU A 290 7.87 5.22 0.78
C LEU A 290 6.72 5.10 -0.24
N ALA A 291 5.89 6.14 -0.34
CA ALA A 291 4.77 6.20 -1.26
C ALA A 291 4.69 7.55 -1.96
N HIS A 292 4.21 7.60 -3.20
CA HIS A 292 4.22 8.81 -4.03
C HIS A 292 2.84 9.19 -4.49
N ARG A 293 2.58 10.50 -4.55
CA ARG A 293 1.47 11.04 -5.33
C ARG A 293 1.89 11.06 -6.79
N VAL A 294 1.16 10.35 -7.63
CA VAL A 294 1.43 10.29 -9.07
C VAL A 294 0.19 10.75 -9.83
N GLY A 295 0.37 11.73 -10.69
CA GLY A 295 -0.65 12.28 -11.56
C GLY A 295 -0.82 11.45 -12.82
N VAL A 296 -2.03 11.52 -13.38
CA VAL A 296 -2.33 10.94 -14.68
C VAL A 296 -1.99 11.96 -15.76
N ARG A 297 -1.11 11.57 -16.69
CA ARG A 297 -0.79 12.33 -17.90
C ARG A 297 -1.87 12.03 -18.94
N ARG A 298 -2.46 13.09 -19.52
CA ARG A 298 -3.51 12.95 -20.53
C ARG A 298 -2.95 13.18 -21.94
N PRO A 299 -3.39 12.40 -22.94
CA PRO A 299 -2.99 12.58 -24.32
C PRO A 299 -3.67 13.81 -24.93
N ARG A 300 -3.11 14.36 -26.01
CA ARG A 300 -3.74 15.46 -26.75
C ARG A 300 -5.07 15.07 -27.38
N ARG A 301 -5.19 13.81 -27.81
CA ARG A 301 -6.38 13.24 -28.42
C ARG A 301 -6.66 11.88 -27.78
N PRO A 302 -7.64 11.81 -26.85
CA PRO A 302 -8.04 10.53 -26.26
C PRO A 302 -8.52 9.53 -27.31
N ILE A 303 -8.18 8.26 -27.11
CA ILE A 303 -8.53 7.16 -28.01
C ILE A 303 -10.03 6.85 -27.99
N LEU A 304 -10.63 6.88 -26.80
CA LEU A 304 -12.03 6.57 -26.56
C LEU A 304 -12.92 7.81 -26.69
N ARG A 305 -14.18 7.55 -27.03
CA ARG A 305 -15.27 8.54 -27.01
C ARG A 305 -16.20 8.18 -25.85
N PRO A 306 -16.71 9.16 -25.09
CA PRO A 306 -17.68 8.89 -24.04
C PRO A 306 -18.87 8.08 -24.59
N ARG A 307 -19.26 7.02 -23.88
CA ARG A 307 -20.33 6.11 -24.33
C ARG A 307 -21.72 6.75 -24.25
N GLY A 308 -21.85 7.84 -23.48
CA GLY A 308 -23.14 8.49 -23.24
C GLY A 308 -24.13 7.62 -22.46
N THR A 309 -23.65 6.55 -21.82
CA THR A 309 -24.44 5.64 -20.99
C THR A 309 -24.45 6.08 -19.52
N PRO A 310 -25.47 5.70 -18.73
CA PRO A 310 -25.52 6.03 -17.32
C PRO A 310 -24.42 5.34 -16.48
N HIS A 311 -23.87 4.23 -16.97
CA HIS A 311 -22.80 3.50 -16.31
C HIS A 311 -21.44 3.84 -16.92
N SER A 312 -20.48 4.19 -16.06
CA SER A 312 -19.10 4.51 -16.46
C SER A 312 -18.24 3.24 -16.55
N VAL A 313 -17.60 3.03 -17.69
CA VAL A 313 -16.73 1.87 -17.95
C VAL A 313 -15.30 2.34 -18.19
N HIS A 314 -14.35 1.78 -17.46
CA HIS A 314 -12.93 2.07 -17.63
C HIS A 314 -12.18 0.84 -18.17
N VAL A 315 -11.40 1.02 -19.23
CA VAL A 315 -10.38 0.07 -19.68
C VAL A 315 -9.07 0.41 -18.97
N VAL A 316 -8.42 -0.59 -18.41
CA VAL A 316 -7.10 -0.44 -17.77
C VAL A 316 -6.07 -1.37 -18.39
N LEU A 317 -4.87 -0.86 -18.59
CA LEU A 317 -3.77 -1.56 -19.24
C LEU A 317 -2.52 -1.57 -18.35
N PRO A 318 -2.23 -2.68 -17.64
CA PRO A 318 -0.93 -2.83 -17.02
C PRO A 318 0.14 -2.98 -18.10
N ALA A 319 1.19 -2.16 -18.02
CA ALA A 319 2.26 -2.13 -19.02
C ALA A 319 3.64 -2.21 -18.36
N TYR A 320 4.51 -3.00 -18.95
CA TYR A 320 5.95 -2.97 -18.73
C TYR A 320 6.63 -3.45 -20.00
N ARG A 321 7.44 -2.59 -20.62
CA ARG A 321 8.09 -2.84 -21.91
C ARG A 321 7.12 -3.22 -23.04
N ALA A 322 6.17 -2.34 -23.31
CA ALA A 322 5.07 -2.58 -24.25
C ALA A 322 5.07 -1.59 -25.43
N ALA A 323 6.18 -0.88 -25.68
CA ALA A 323 6.24 0.16 -26.72
C ALA A 323 5.85 -0.39 -28.11
N ASP A 324 6.29 -1.60 -28.44
CA ASP A 324 6.05 -2.21 -29.76
C ASP A 324 4.60 -2.70 -29.96
N THR A 325 3.89 -3.02 -28.88
CA THR A 325 2.56 -3.66 -28.93
C THR A 325 1.41 -2.67 -28.76
N ILE A 326 1.64 -1.55 -28.08
CA ILE A 326 0.62 -0.53 -27.82
C ILE A 326 -0.10 -0.01 -29.08
N PRO A 327 0.58 0.28 -30.21
CA PRO A 327 -0.10 0.75 -31.42
C PRO A 327 -1.14 -0.24 -31.95
N ALA A 328 -0.84 -1.55 -31.87
CA ALA A 328 -1.78 -2.60 -32.27
C ALA A 328 -2.99 -2.63 -31.33
N VAL A 329 -2.74 -2.62 -30.01
CA VAL A 329 -3.80 -2.57 -28.98
C VAL A 329 -4.71 -1.36 -29.20
N ALA A 330 -4.14 -0.18 -29.48
CA ALA A 330 -4.88 1.04 -29.77
C ALA A 330 -5.74 0.93 -31.04
N SER A 331 -5.21 0.31 -32.09
CA SER A 331 -5.95 0.15 -33.35
C SER A 331 -7.13 -0.82 -33.23
N GLU A 332 -7.02 -1.84 -32.37
CA GLU A 332 -8.03 -2.88 -32.16
C GLU A 332 -9.07 -2.52 -31.10
N LEU A 333 -8.76 -1.59 -30.18
CA LEU A 333 -9.67 -1.17 -29.12
C LEU A 333 -10.86 -0.37 -29.71
N PRO A 334 -12.11 -0.83 -29.58
CA PRO A 334 -13.26 -0.11 -30.11
C PRO A 334 -13.43 1.21 -29.36
N ARG A 335 -13.63 2.30 -30.11
CA ARG A 335 -13.64 3.66 -29.56
C ARG A 335 -14.80 3.93 -28.60
N ASP A 336 -15.84 3.11 -28.64
CA ASP A 336 -17.06 3.15 -27.85
C ASP A 336 -17.15 1.99 -26.83
N ALA A 337 -16.07 1.20 -26.66
CA ALA A 337 -16.05 0.10 -25.70
C ALA A 337 -16.04 0.56 -24.24
N ALA A 338 -15.54 1.77 -23.96
CA ALA A 338 -15.40 2.33 -22.62
C ALA A 338 -15.40 3.87 -22.64
N ASP A 339 -15.49 4.50 -21.47
CA ASP A 339 -15.46 5.96 -21.29
C ASP A 339 -14.05 6.50 -21.06
N ARG A 340 -13.15 5.66 -20.54
CA ARG A 340 -11.74 6.01 -20.26
C ARG A 340 -10.82 4.81 -20.47
N ALA A 341 -9.64 5.05 -21.02
CA ALA A 341 -8.58 4.06 -21.16
C ALA A 341 -7.31 4.55 -20.44
N LEU A 342 -6.94 3.86 -19.37
CA LEU A 342 -5.75 4.16 -18.58
C LEU A 342 -4.70 3.07 -18.75
N LEU A 343 -3.53 3.46 -19.26
CA LEU A 343 -2.33 2.64 -19.20
C LEU A 343 -1.54 2.99 -17.94
N VAL A 344 -1.21 1.98 -17.14
CA VAL A 344 -0.33 2.12 -15.99
C VAL A 344 1.02 1.52 -16.36
N ASP A 345 2.03 2.36 -16.49
CA ASP A 345 3.39 1.98 -16.82
C ASP A 345 4.20 1.65 -15.55
N ASP A 346 4.81 0.47 -15.50
CA ASP A 346 5.60 -0.02 -14.35
C ASP A 346 7.09 0.41 -14.46
N ALA A 347 7.33 1.68 -14.77
CA ALA A 347 8.64 2.29 -15.00
C ALA A 347 9.42 1.63 -16.15
N SER A 348 8.82 1.60 -17.34
CA SER A 348 9.42 0.98 -18.53
C SER A 348 10.62 1.79 -19.07
N PRO A 349 11.69 1.12 -19.53
CA PRO A 349 12.87 1.78 -20.09
C PRO A 349 12.82 1.99 -21.62
N ASP A 350 11.74 1.61 -22.31
CA ASP A 350 11.69 1.42 -23.78
C ASP A 350 10.78 2.42 -24.52
N GLY A 351 10.41 3.54 -23.90
CA GLY A 351 9.53 4.54 -24.53
C GLY A 351 8.03 4.20 -24.49
N THR A 352 7.63 3.18 -23.72
CA THR A 352 6.23 2.77 -23.52
C THR A 352 5.31 3.95 -23.19
N VAL A 353 5.78 4.90 -22.38
CA VAL A 353 5.00 6.07 -21.94
C VAL A 353 4.66 7.01 -23.10
N GLU A 354 5.66 7.34 -23.92
CA GLU A 354 5.51 8.24 -25.05
C GLU A 354 4.56 7.63 -26.09
N VAL A 355 4.78 6.35 -26.44
CA VAL A 355 3.94 5.64 -27.42
C VAL A 355 2.49 5.52 -26.93
N ALA A 356 2.27 5.29 -25.63
CA ALA A 356 0.92 5.24 -25.05
C ALA A 356 0.19 6.58 -25.16
N LEU A 357 0.87 7.69 -24.87
CA LEU A 357 0.30 9.04 -25.00
C LEU A 357 -0.02 9.40 -26.46
N GLU A 358 0.87 9.03 -27.39
CA GLU A 358 0.66 9.23 -28.83
C GLU A 358 -0.51 8.40 -29.36
N SER A 359 -0.68 7.19 -28.82
CA SER A 359 -1.79 6.28 -29.14
C SER A 359 -3.13 6.69 -28.51
N GLY A 360 -3.14 7.73 -27.65
CA GLY A 360 -4.35 8.30 -27.08
C GLY A 360 -4.79 7.68 -25.75
N PHE A 361 -3.91 6.98 -25.03
CA PHE A 361 -4.17 6.50 -23.68
C PHE A 361 -3.84 7.57 -22.63
N ASP A 362 -4.63 7.62 -21.56
CA ASP A 362 -4.17 8.23 -20.31
C ASP A 362 -3.03 7.39 -19.74
N VAL A 363 -2.02 8.02 -19.14
CA VAL A 363 -0.84 7.30 -18.62
C VAL A 363 -0.56 7.70 -17.18
N LEU A 364 -0.42 6.69 -16.31
CA LEU A 364 0.14 6.83 -14.96
C LEU A 364 1.45 6.04 -14.91
N VAL A 365 2.54 6.67 -14.44
CA VAL A 365 3.88 6.05 -14.39
C VAL A 365 4.27 5.75 -12.96
N HIS A 366 4.55 4.48 -12.64
CA HIS A 366 5.07 4.13 -11.33
C HIS A 366 6.47 4.72 -11.10
N PRO A 367 6.81 5.15 -9.86
CA PRO A 367 8.15 5.65 -9.55
C PRO A 367 9.27 4.60 -9.67
N ALA A 368 8.91 3.32 -9.63
CA ALA A 368 9.81 2.18 -9.79
C ALA A 368 8.98 0.96 -10.24
N ASN A 369 9.62 -0.04 -10.86
CA ASN A 369 8.96 -1.30 -11.20
C ASN A 369 8.51 -2.02 -9.92
N ARG A 370 7.22 -2.30 -9.81
CA ARG A 370 6.59 -2.94 -8.65
C ARG A 370 6.09 -4.35 -8.93
N GLY A 371 6.03 -4.75 -10.19
CA GLY A 371 5.53 -6.04 -10.63
C GLY A 371 4.05 -6.03 -10.99
N TYR A 372 3.66 -7.10 -11.69
CA TYR A 372 2.34 -7.26 -12.32
C TYR A 372 1.15 -7.08 -11.38
N GLY A 373 1.19 -7.65 -10.17
CA GLY A 373 0.12 -7.51 -9.19
C GLY A 373 0.02 -6.11 -8.61
N ALA A 374 1.15 -5.41 -8.42
CA ALA A 374 1.15 -4.02 -7.96
C ALA A 374 0.58 -3.07 -9.01
N ASN A 375 0.92 -3.31 -10.28
CA ASN A 375 0.36 -2.56 -11.40
C ASN A 375 -1.17 -2.73 -11.48
N GLN A 376 -1.67 -3.97 -11.43
CA GLN A 376 -3.11 -4.25 -11.37
C GLN A 376 -3.82 -3.53 -10.21
N LYS A 377 -3.20 -3.50 -9.02
CA LYS A 377 -3.76 -2.75 -7.89
C LYS A 377 -3.94 -1.28 -8.22
N THR A 378 -2.93 -0.65 -8.82
CA THR A 378 -3.00 0.76 -9.25
C THR A 378 -4.12 0.98 -10.27
N CYS A 379 -4.20 0.13 -11.29
CA CYS A 379 -5.27 0.15 -12.30
C CYS A 379 -6.66 0.15 -11.67
N TYR A 380 -6.94 -0.84 -10.81
CA TYR A 380 -8.25 -0.99 -10.18
C TYR A 380 -8.56 0.12 -9.17
N THR A 381 -7.55 0.59 -8.45
CA THR A 381 -7.68 1.73 -7.54
C THR A 381 -8.01 3.01 -8.28
N ASP A 382 -7.30 3.34 -9.37
CA ASP A 382 -7.60 4.54 -10.17
C ASP A 382 -9.04 4.48 -10.71
N ALA A 383 -9.45 3.36 -11.30
CA ALA A 383 -10.80 3.18 -11.81
C ALA A 383 -11.86 3.40 -10.71
N ALA A 384 -11.66 2.81 -9.53
CA ALA A 384 -12.59 2.95 -8.41
C ALA A 384 -12.64 4.36 -7.80
N LEU A 385 -11.50 5.06 -7.74
CA LEU A 385 -11.40 6.44 -7.24
C LEU A 385 -11.94 7.46 -8.24
N SER A 386 -11.84 7.17 -9.55
CA SER A 386 -12.34 7.99 -10.65
C SER A 386 -13.82 7.79 -10.94
N GLY A 387 -14.52 6.96 -10.16
CA GLY A 387 -15.97 6.78 -10.27
C GLY A 387 -16.44 5.81 -11.34
N ALA A 388 -15.60 4.87 -11.80
CA ALA A 388 -16.06 3.80 -12.68
C ALA A 388 -17.10 2.91 -11.98
N ASP A 389 -18.05 2.37 -12.77
CA ASP A 389 -18.97 1.31 -12.34
C ASP A 389 -18.41 -0.07 -12.69
N VAL A 390 -17.72 -0.16 -13.84
CA VAL A 390 -17.10 -1.39 -14.33
C VAL A 390 -15.68 -1.08 -14.81
N VAL A 391 -14.74 -1.98 -14.50
CA VAL A 391 -13.37 -1.93 -15.03
C VAL A 391 -13.09 -3.21 -15.81
N VAL A 392 -12.49 -3.08 -16.99
CA VAL A 392 -12.00 -4.20 -17.79
C VAL A 392 -10.50 -4.07 -18.00
N MET A 393 -9.77 -5.15 -17.71
CA MET A 393 -8.33 -5.20 -17.91
C MET A 393 -8.00 -5.76 -19.29
N VAL A 394 -7.22 -5.02 -20.06
CA VAL A 394 -6.63 -5.44 -21.34
C VAL A 394 -5.12 -5.35 -21.19
N HIS A 395 -4.38 -6.40 -21.53
CA HIS A 395 -2.93 -6.33 -21.43
C HIS A 395 -2.33 -5.45 -22.54
N ALA A 396 -1.32 -4.65 -22.20
CA ALA A 396 -0.62 -3.82 -23.17
C ALA A 396 0.24 -4.63 -24.16
N ASP A 397 0.47 -5.92 -23.91
CA ASP A 397 1.26 -6.84 -24.75
C ASP A 397 0.47 -7.48 -25.91
N ASN A 398 -0.81 -7.11 -26.11
CA ASN A 398 -1.72 -7.67 -27.11
C ASN A 398 -1.94 -9.21 -27.03
N GLN A 399 -1.70 -9.84 -25.87
CA GLN A 399 -2.10 -11.26 -25.65
C GLN A 399 -3.62 -11.44 -25.60
N TYR A 400 -4.35 -10.39 -25.20
CA TYR A 400 -5.81 -10.38 -25.11
C TYR A 400 -6.39 -9.40 -26.11
N ASP A 401 -7.38 -9.89 -26.87
CA ASP A 401 -8.06 -9.13 -27.91
C ASP A 401 -8.83 -7.93 -27.32
N PRO A 402 -8.39 -6.68 -27.58
CA PRO A 402 -9.05 -5.48 -27.08
C PRO A 402 -10.47 -5.30 -27.65
N ALA A 403 -10.77 -5.87 -28.81
CA ALA A 403 -12.10 -5.80 -29.44
C ALA A 403 -13.19 -6.47 -28.60
N LEU A 404 -12.81 -7.40 -27.72
CA LEU A 404 -13.74 -8.09 -26.82
C LEU A 404 -14.09 -7.27 -25.57
N SER A 405 -13.50 -6.10 -25.36
CA SER A 405 -13.71 -5.28 -24.14
C SER A 405 -15.18 -4.99 -23.86
N ALA A 406 -15.95 -4.64 -24.91
CA ALA A 406 -17.40 -4.38 -24.78
C ALA A 406 -18.18 -5.64 -24.36
N ARG A 407 -17.86 -6.80 -24.94
CA ARG A 407 -18.48 -8.10 -24.58
C ARG A 407 -18.10 -8.54 -23.17
N MET A 408 -16.89 -8.23 -22.72
CA MET A 408 -16.42 -8.55 -21.37
C MET A 408 -17.18 -7.79 -20.29
N VAL A 409 -17.63 -6.55 -20.55
CA VAL A 409 -18.35 -5.73 -19.55
C VAL A 409 -19.87 -5.92 -19.58
N GLU A 410 -20.44 -6.36 -20.71
CA GLU A 410 -21.88 -6.51 -20.92
C GLU A 410 -22.58 -7.35 -19.82
N PRO A 411 -22.09 -8.53 -19.39
CA PRO A 411 -22.72 -9.28 -18.30
C PRO A 411 -22.79 -8.55 -16.97
N ILE A 412 -21.86 -7.62 -16.72
CA ILE A 412 -21.83 -6.83 -15.49
C ILE A 412 -22.83 -5.67 -15.60
N LEU A 413 -22.87 -4.99 -16.75
CA LEU A 413 -23.83 -3.93 -17.03
C LEU A 413 -25.28 -4.43 -16.98
N ASP A 414 -25.54 -5.64 -17.45
CA ASP A 414 -26.84 -6.30 -17.38
C ASP A 414 -27.21 -6.79 -15.96
N GLY A 415 -26.31 -6.63 -14.98
CA GLY A 415 -26.49 -7.12 -13.63
C GLY A 415 -26.46 -8.65 -13.49
N ARG A 416 -25.98 -9.38 -14.52
CA ARG A 416 -25.86 -10.84 -14.53
C ARG A 416 -24.59 -11.34 -13.84
N ALA A 417 -23.53 -10.53 -13.79
CA ALA A 417 -22.24 -10.87 -13.21
C ALA A 417 -21.68 -9.75 -12.32
N ASP A 418 -20.87 -10.15 -11.34
CA ASP A 418 -19.97 -9.25 -10.60
C ASP A 418 -18.56 -9.27 -11.21
N VAL A 419 -18.18 -10.41 -11.82
CA VAL A 419 -16.89 -10.62 -12.48
C VAL A 419 -17.10 -11.40 -13.77
N VAL A 420 -16.40 -11.02 -14.83
CA VAL A 420 -16.33 -11.76 -16.08
C VAL A 420 -14.89 -12.19 -16.33
N ILE A 421 -14.70 -13.46 -16.69
CA ILE A 421 -13.40 -14.07 -16.96
C ILE A 421 -13.36 -14.49 -18.43
N GLY A 422 -12.36 -14.04 -19.17
CA GLY A 422 -12.10 -14.52 -20.51
C GLY A 422 -11.27 -15.80 -20.44
N SER A 423 -11.80 -16.93 -20.92
CA SER A 423 -11.12 -18.22 -20.89
C SER A 423 -10.68 -18.65 -22.29
N ARG A 424 -9.41 -19.02 -22.39
CA ARG A 424 -8.81 -19.61 -23.59
C ARG A 424 -9.14 -21.11 -23.71
N LEU A 425 -9.46 -21.75 -22.59
CA LEU A 425 -9.71 -23.19 -22.49
C LEU A 425 -11.19 -23.56 -22.62
N LEU A 426 -12.10 -22.59 -22.74
CA LEU A 426 -13.54 -22.84 -22.85
C LEU A 426 -13.90 -23.56 -24.17
N GLU A 427 -13.31 -23.11 -25.29
CA GLU A 427 -13.40 -23.77 -26.61
C GLU A 427 -12.13 -24.60 -26.93
N ASP A 428 -11.07 -24.45 -26.14
CA ASP A 428 -9.78 -25.17 -26.19
C ASP A 428 -9.03 -25.16 -27.54
N GLU A 429 -9.01 -24.00 -28.22
CA GLU A 429 -8.19 -23.76 -29.43
C GLU A 429 -6.76 -23.26 -29.10
N THR A 430 -6.31 -23.46 -27.86
CA THR A 430 -5.12 -22.82 -27.29
C THR A 430 -3.80 -23.24 -27.95
N ILE A 431 -3.66 -24.51 -28.32
CA ILE A 431 -2.49 -25.03 -29.04
C ILE A 431 -2.43 -24.46 -30.46
N ALA A 432 -3.59 -24.33 -31.12
CA ALA A 432 -3.69 -23.71 -32.45
C ALA A 432 -3.33 -22.21 -32.40
N GLY A 433 -3.69 -21.52 -31.32
CA GLY A 433 -3.30 -20.14 -31.03
C GLY A 433 -1.85 -19.94 -30.53
N GLY A 434 -1.01 -20.98 -30.59
CA GLY A 434 0.43 -20.89 -30.34
C GLY A 434 0.89 -21.18 -28.91
N MET A 435 0.01 -21.61 -27.99
CA MET A 435 0.42 -21.95 -26.62
C MET A 435 1.36 -23.17 -26.59
N PRO A 436 2.54 -23.09 -25.94
CA PRO A 436 3.42 -24.25 -25.76
C PRO A 436 2.71 -25.40 -25.03
N ARG A 437 2.86 -26.64 -25.52
CA ARG A 437 2.19 -27.83 -24.96
C ARG A 437 2.42 -28.04 -23.46
N TRP A 438 3.61 -27.71 -22.96
CA TRP A 438 3.92 -27.82 -21.53
C TRP A 438 3.18 -26.77 -20.69
N LYS A 439 2.99 -25.55 -21.21
CA LYS A 439 2.16 -24.51 -20.57
C LYS A 439 0.70 -24.93 -20.56
N TRP A 440 0.21 -25.47 -21.68
CA TRP A 440 -1.15 -26.00 -21.78
C TRP A 440 -1.41 -27.11 -20.76
N LEU A 441 -0.52 -28.11 -20.68
CA LEU A 441 -0.63 -29.21 -19.72
C LEU A 441 -0.59 -28.69 -18.27
N GLY A 442 0.34 -27.79 -17.96
CA GLY A 442 0.45 -27.16 -16.64
C GLY A 442 -0.82 -26.40 -16.26
N ASN A 443 -1.37 -25.61 -17.19
CA ASN A 443 -2.60 -24.84 -16.98
C ASN A 443 -3.79 -25.76 -16.67
N ARG A 444 -3.98 -26.83 -17.45
CA ARG A 444 -5.07 -27.80 -17.21
C ARG A 444 -4.90 -28.53 -15.89
N LEU A 445 -3.69 -28.98 -15.57
CA LEU A 445 -3.42 -29.70 -14.32
C LEU A 445 -3.69 -28.81 -13.09
N LEU A 446 -3.16 -27.59 -13.08
CA LEU A 446 -3.39 -26.64 -12.00
C LEU A 446 -4.87 -26.28 -11.88
N THR A 447 -5.53 -25.98 -13.01
CA THR A 447 -6.97 -25.69 -13.05
C THR A 447 -7.80 -26.81 -12.41
N GLN A 448 -7.48 -28.09 -12.63
CA GLN A 448 -8.16 -29.21 -11.97
C GLN A 448 -7.93 -29.24 -10.46
N ILE A 449 -6.70 -29.00 -10.01
CA ILE A 449 -6.35 -28.94 -8.58
C ILE A 449 -7.09 -27.78 -7.90
N GLU A 450 -7.15 -26.64 -8.56
CA GLU A 450 -7.83 -25.43 -8.10
C GLU A 450 -9.34 -25.60 -8.01
N ASN A 451 -9.98 -26.15 -9.04
CA ASN A 451 -11.39 -26.50 -9.02
C ASN A 451 -11.74 -27.40 -7.84
N ARG A 452 -10.92 -28.44 -7.58
CA ARG A 452 -11.07 -29.29 -6.40
C ARG A 452 -10.83 -28.55 -5.09
N ALA A 453 -9.92 -27.58 -5.07
CA ALA A 453 -9.58 -26.80 -3.88
C ALA A 453 -10.65 -25.79 -3.49
N PHE A 454 -11.18 -25.09 -4.49
CA PHE A 454 -12.20 -24.06 -4.34
C PHE A 454 -13.62 -24.62 -4.34
N GLY A 455 -13.84 -25.83 -4.84
CA GLY A 455 -15.18 -26.39 -5.03
C GLY A 455 -15.92 -25.74 -6.20
N CYS A 456 -15.21 -25.43 -7.27
CA CYS A 456 -15.72 -24.79 -8.48
C CYS A 456 -15.46 -25.67 -9.71
N SER A 457 -15.92 -25.20 -10.87
CA SER A 457 -15.75 -25.86 -12.17
C SER A 457 -15.42 -24.84 -13.26
N PHE A 458 -14.48 -23.92 -12.99
CA PHE A 458 -14.00 -22.96 -13.99
C PHE A 458 -13.17 -23.68 -15.05
N SER A 459 -13.22 -23.15 -16.27
CA SER A 459 -12.44 -23.64 -17.40
C SER A 459 -10.96 -23.21 -17.34
N GLU A 460 -10.67 -22.05 -16.75
CA GLU A 460 -9.30 -21.52 -16.62
C GLU A 460 -9.14 -20.58 -15.40
N TYR A 461 -8.05 -20.75 -14.64
CA TYR A 461 -7.65 -19.82 -13.56
C TYR A 461 -6.48 -18.89 -13.92
N HIS A 462 -5.74 -19.19 -14.98
CA HIS A 462 -4.47 -18.51 -15.32
C HIS A 462 -4.60 -17.49 -16.46
N THR A 463 -5.81 -16.99 -16.66
CA THR A 463 -6.13 -15.92 -17.61
C THR A 463 -6.16 -14.57 -16.92
N GLY A 464 -5.51 -13.58 -17.52
CA GLY A 464 -5.53 -12.18 -17.09
C GLY A 464 -6.73 -11.39 -17.64
N TYR A 465 -7.45 -11.87 -18.66
CA TYR A 465 -8.54 -11.08 -19.24
C TYR A 465 -9.76 -11.10 -18.32
N ARG A 466 -9.97 -10.00 -17.58
CA ARG A 466 -11.02 -9.93 -16.56
C ARG A 466 -11.72 -8.58 -16.59
N ALA A 467 -13.02 -8.61 -16.34
CA ALA A 467 -13.80 -7.42 -16.01
C ALA A 467 -14.40 -7.56 -14.62
N PHE A 468 -14.46 -6.46 -13.87
CA PHE A 468 -14.97 -6.42 -12.51
C PHE A 468 -15.98 -5.29 -12.37
N SER A 469 -17.06 -5.55 -11.63
CA SER A 469 -17.85 -4.46 -11.07
C SER A 469 -17.03 -3.76 -9.98
N VAL A 470 -17.03 -2.43 -9.98
CA VAL A 470 -16.38 -1.65 -8.92
C VAL A 470 -17.01 -1.94 -7.53
N PRO A 471 -18.33 -2.17 -7.39
CA PRO A 471 -18.90 -2.69 -6.14
C PRO A 471 -18.24 -3.98 -5.64
N PHE A 472 -17.91 -4.93 -6.53
CA PHE A 472 -17.19 -6.14 -6.14
C PHE A 472 -15.77 -5.83 -5.67
N LEU A 473 -15.00 -5.03 -6.41
CA LEU A 473 -13.64 -4.62 -6.04
C LEU A 473 -13.61 -3.92 -4.67
N ARG A 474 -14.58 -3.03 -4.41
CA ARG A 474 -14.76 -2.36 -3.11
C ARG A 474 -15.05 -3.32 -1.96
N SER A 475 -15.53 -4.53 -2.26
CA SER A 475 -15.87 -5.52 -1.26
C SER A 475 -14.67 -6.36 -0.82
N ILE A 476 -13.60 -6.47 -1.62
CA ILE A 476 -12.46 -7.37 -1.38
C ILE A 476 -11.16 -6.59 -1.07
N PRO A 477 -10.26 -7.12 -0.21
CA PRO A 477 -9.05 -6.42 0.19
C PRO A 477 -7.92 -6.64 -0.83
N PHE A 478 -8.17 -6.41 -2.13
CA PHE A 478 -7.20 -6.73 -3.20
C PHE A 478 -5.87 -5.97 -3.06
N LEU A 479 -5.88 -4.80 -2.41
CA LEU A 479 -4.67 -4.04 -2.11
C LEU A 479 -3.69 -4.79 -1.18
N ARG A 480 -4.18 -5.77 -0.41
CA ARG A 480 -3.35 -6.64 0.45
C ARG A 480 -2.70 -7.81 -0.30
N ASN A 481 -3.07 -8.04 -1.57
CA ASN A 481 -2.59 -9.16 -2.37
C ASN A 481 -1.09 -9.02 -2.67
N SER A 482 -0.51 -10.00 -3.33
CA SER A 482 0.87 -9.96 -3.82
C SER A 482 1.06 -8.86 -4.85
N ASP A 483 2.28 -8.34 -4.93
CA ASP A 483 2.70 -7.44 -6.00
C ASP A 483 3.13 -8.22 -7.27
N GLY A 484 3.27 -9.56 -7.19
CA GLY A 484 3.65 -10.42 -8.31
C GLY A 484 2.49 -11.23 -8.92
N PHE A 485 2.81 -12.15 -9.82
CA PHE A 485 1.83 -12.94 -10.60
C PHE A 485 0.81 -13.74 -9.79
N VAL A 486 1.15 -14.16 -8.56
CA VAL A 486 0.19 -14.89 -7.69
C VAL A 486 -0.99 -14.01 -7.23
N PHE A 487 -0.95 -12.69 -7.48
CA PHE A 487 -2.08 -11.77 -7.28
C PHE A 487 -3.37 -12.34 -7.86
N ASP A 488 -3.32 -12.88 -9.08
CA ASP A 488 -4.44 -13.45 -9.81
C ASP A 488 -5.13 -14.58 -9.01
N GLN A 489 -4.32 -15.46 -8.42
CA GLN A 489 -4.81 -16.57 -7.59
C GLN A 489 -5.44 -16.09 -6.29
N GLU A 490 -4.89 -15.02 -5.70
CA GLU A 490 -5.46 -14.40 -4.51
C GLU A 490 -6.79 -13.69 -4.82
N ILE A 491 -6.94 -13.11 -6.02
CA ILE A 491 -8.21 -12.56 -6.52
C ILE A 491 -9.25 -13.67 -6.69
N PHE A 492 -8.92 -14.79 -7.32
CA PHE A 492 -9.85 -15.93 -7.44
C PHE A 492 -10.33 -16.42 -6.07
N ALA A 493 -9.41 -16.59 -5.11
CA ALA A 493 -9.76 -16.93 -3.75
C ALA A 493 -10.74 -15.92 -3.12
N GLN A 494 -10.57 -14.62 -3.38
CA GLN A 494 -11.46 -13.56 -2.92
C GLN A 494 -12.83 -13.59 -3.59
N MET A 495 -12.89 -13.76 -4.92
CA MET A 495 -14.13 -13.89 -5.69
C MET A 495 -15.00 -15.02 -5.16
N ILE A 496 -14.39 -16.19 -4.93
CA ILE A 496 -15.06 -17.39 -4.46
C ILE A 496 -15.48 -17.23 -3.00
N ALA A 497 -14.61 -16.68 -2.14
CA ALA A 497 -14.95 -16.41 -0.74
C ALA A 497 -16.11 -15.39 -0.59
N ARG A 498 -16.26 -14.46 -1.55
CA ARG A 498 -17.38 -13.50 -1.60
C ARG A 498 -18.58 -13.99 -2.37
N ARG A 499 -18.55 -15.22 -2.90
CA ARG A 499 -19.64 -15.82 -3.69
C ARG A 499 -20.06 -14.88 -4.84
N ALA A 500 -19.07 -14.27 -5.49
CA ALA A 500 -19.31 -13.40 -6.64
C ALA A 500 -20.05 -14.17 -7.74
N ARG A 501 -20.92 -13.49 -8.48
CA ARG A 501 -21.53 -14.02 -9.69
C ARG A 501 -20.52 -13.91 -10.81
N ILE A 502 -20.09 -15.06 -11.34
CA ILE A 502 -18.97 -15.13 -12.28
C ILE A 502 -19.48 -15.71 -13.60
N VAL A 503 -19.12 -15.06 -14.71
CA VAL A 503 -19.40 -15.54 -16.08
C VAL A 503 -18.08 -15.76 -16.79
N GLU A 504 -17.96 -16.91 -17.48
CA GLU A 504 -16.83 -17.20 -18.37
C GLU A 504 -17.23 -16.91 -19.81
N LEU A 505 -16.34 -16.24 -20.56
CA LEU A 505 -16.47 -15.99 -21.99
C LEU A 505 -15.31 -16.64 -22.73
N ALA A 506 -15.57 -17.32 -23.84
CA ALA A 506 -14.52 -17.83 -24.72
C ALA A 506 -13.75 -16.65 -25.33
N ILE A 507 -12.42 -16.72 -25.27
CA ILE A 507 -11.52 -15.74 -25.89
C ILE A 507 -10.46 -16.46 -26.74
N PRO A 508 -9.98 -15.85 -27.83
CA PRO A 508 -8.93 -16.43 -28.66
C PRO A 508 -7.60 -16.45 -27.90
N THR A 509 -6.71 -17.35 -28.31
CA THR A 509 -5.33 -17.41 -27.79
C THR A 509 -4.37 -16.73 -28.76
N ARG A 510 -3.61 -15.74 -28.29
CA ARG A 510 -2.57 -15.05 -29.07
C ARG A 510 -1.20 -15.22 -28.39
N TYR A 511 -0.42 -16.23 -28.80
CA TYR A 511 0.98 -16.38 -28.40
C TYR A 511 1.91 -16.03 -29.57
N PHE A 512 2.70 -14.97 -29.43
CA PHE A 512 3.78 -14.59 -30.34
C PHE A 512 5.08 -14.33 -29.56
N LEU A 513 6.23 -14.34 -30.25
CA LEU A 513 7.58 -14.32 -29.64
C LEU A 513 7.79 -13.13 -28.71
N GLU A 514 7.17 -12.01 -29.02
CA GLU A 514 7.25 -10.73 -28.31
C GLU A 514 6.29 -10.67 -27.10
N ALA A 515 5.29 -11.54 -27.02
CA ALA A 515 4.20 -11.44 -26.04
C ALA A 515 4.46 -12.16 -24.71
N SER A 516 5.29 -13.22 -24.66
CA SER A 516 5.45 -14.04 -23.44
C SER A 516 6.91 -14.35 -23.11
N SER A 517 7.46 -13.59 -22.17
CA SER A 517 8.81 -13.77 -21.62
C SER A 517 8.90 -14.76 -20.45
N VAL A 518 7.78 -15.36 -20.02
CA VAL A 518 7.74 -16.23 -18.83
C VAL A 518 8.33 -17.61 -19.13
N GLY A 519 9.44 -17.92 -18.44
CA GLY A 519 10.17 -19.18 -18.57
C GLY A 519 9.56 -20.33 -17.74
N ILE A 520 10.19 -21.51 -17.83
CA ILE A 520 9.76 -22.70 -17.08
C ILE A 520 9.95 -22.56 -15.57
N CYS A 521 11.07 -21.96 -15.13
CA CYS A 521 11.37 -21.75 -13.71
C CYS A 521 10.33 -20.84 -13.05
N ASP A 522 10.00 -19.72 -13.71
CA ASP A 522 8.98 -18.78 -13.25
C ASP A 522 7.61 -19.46 -13.17
N SER A 523 7.30 -20.33 -14.14
CA SER A 523 6.05 -21.10 -14.17
C SER A 523 5.97 -22.11 -13.02
N VAL A 524 7.08 -22.75 -12.66
CA VAL A 524 7.15 -23.68 -11.51
C VAL A 524 6.99 -22.92 -10.19
N GLU A 525 7.70 -21.79 -10.02
CA GLU A 525 7.55 -20.94 -8.84
C GLU A 525 6.10 -20.46 -8.68
N TYR A 526 5.48 -19.99 -9.78
CA TYR A 526 4.08 -19.61 -9.80
C TYR A 526 3.15 -20.76 -9.40
N GLY A 527 3.38 -21.97 -9.94
CA GLY A 527 2.62 -23.16 -9.57
C GLY A 527 2.72 -23.49 -8.07
N LEU A 528 3.93 -23.46 -7.49
CA LEU A 528 4.13 -23.71 -6.06
C LEU A 528 3.44 -22.65 -5.19
N ARG A 529 3.56 -21.36 -5.55
CA ARG A 529 2.88 -20.26 -4.85
C ARG A 529 1.35 -20.39 -4.95
N THR A 530 0.84 -20.86 -6.08
CA THR A 530 -0.58 -21.19 -6.27
C THR A 530 -1.03 -22.26 -5.29
N LEU A 531 -0.28 -23.36 -5.14
CA LEU A 531 -0.60 -24.40 -4.16
C LEU A 531 -0.62 -23.88 -2.71
N VAL A 532 0.26 -22.93 -2.36
CA VAL A 532 0.23 -22.26 -1.05
C VAL A 532 -1.06 -21.46 -0.86
N VAL A 533 -1.53 -20.74 -1.89
CA VAL A 533 -2.82 -20.03 -1.87
C VAL A 533 -3.97 -21.00 -1.62
N LEU A 534 -4.00 -22.13 -2.32
CA LEU A 534 -5.04 -23.15 -2.15
C LEU A 534 -5.04 -23.78 -0.75
N ALA A 535 -3.86 -24.10 -0.22
CA ALA A 535 -3.71 -24.63 1.13
C ALA A 535 -4.24 -23.64 2.18
N ARG A 536 -3.91 -22.35 2.04
CA ARG A 536 -4.40 -21.29 2.93
C ARG A 536 -5.89 -21.07 2.81
N PHE A 537 -6.45 -21.13 1.60
CA PHE A 537 -7.89 -21.04 1.35
C PHE A 537 -8.64 -22.16 2.08
N ARG A 538 -8.21 -23.42 1.91
CA ARG A 538 -8.83 -24.56 2.59
C ARG A 538 -8.69 -24.49 4.11
N LEU A 539 -7.55 -24.04 4.62
CA LEU A 539 -7.35 -23.88 6.06
C LEU A 539 -8.25 -22.77 6.64
N ASP A 540 -8.47 -21.70 5.88
CA ASP A 540 -9.30 -20.58 6.29
C ASP A 540 -10.79 -20.93 6.43
N HIS A 541 -11.31 -21.91 5.68
CA HIS A 541 -12.67 -22.43 5.88
C HIS A 541 -12.96 -22.85 7.33
N ARG A 542 -11.93 -23.34 8.04
CA ARG A 542 -12.04 -23.73 9.46
C ARG A 542 -11.61 -22.61 10.40
N LEU A 543 -10.47 -21.97 10.11
CA LEU A 543 -9.84 -21.05 11.05
C LEU A 543 -10.36 -19.61 10.97
N ARG A 544 -10.93 -19.20 9.83
CA ARG A 544 -11.39 -17.83 9.52
C ARG A 544 -10.37 -16.73 9.84
N ARG A 545 -9.09 -16.99 9.64
CA ARG A 545 -7.96 -16.14 10.08
C ARG A 545 -7.15 -15.51 8.95
N TRP A 546 -7.40 -15.85 7.68
CA TRP A 546 -6.63 -15.34 6.56
C TRP A 546 -7.11 -13.93 6.18
N PRO A 547 -6.31 -12.87 6.40
CA PRO A 547 -6.78 -11.49 6.20
C PRO A 547 -7.14 -11.14 4.76
N LEU A 548 -6.72 -11.95 3.76
CA LEU A 548 -7.08 -11.73 2.37
C LEU A 548 -8.52 -12.08 2.05
N LEU A 549 -9.18 -12.93 2.84
CA LEU A 549 -10.58 -13.29 2.64
C LEU A 549 -11.54 -12.50 3.55
N ARG A 550 -10.99 -11.54 4.30
CA ARG A 550 -11.71 -10.66 5.22
C ARG A 550 -12.10 -9.36 4.53
N ARG A 551 -12.79 -8.47 5.23
CA ARG A 551 -13.19 -7.16 4.70
C ARG A 551 -11.98 -6.22 4.52
N PRO A 552 -12.05 -5.31 3.54
CA PRO A 552 -11.11 -4.20 3.42
C PRO A 552 -10.98 -3.41 4.72
N ALA A 553 -9.80 -2.86 4.95
CA ALA A 553 -9.55 -1.99 6.09
C ALA A 553 -10.21 -0.62 5.89
N VAL A 554 -10.20 -0.15 4.66
CA VAL A 554 -10.74 1.15 4.24
C VAL A 554 -11.56 0.97 2.96
N SER A 555 -12.52 1.86 2.76
CA SER A 555 -13.38 1.85 1.56
C SER A 555 -12.76 2.72 0.47
N LEU A 556 -12.64 2.17 -0.75
CA LEU A 556 -12.30 2.93 -1.96
C LEU A 556 -13.49 3.79 -2.38
N ARG A 557 -13.57 5.03 -1.89
CA ARG A 557 -14.63 5.97 -2.25
C ARG A 557 -14.20 6.82 -3.45
N ALA A 558 -15.12 7.08 -4.38
CA ALA A 558 -14.88 7.99 -5.48
C ALA A 558 -14.49 9.38 -4.96
N ARG A 559 -13.56 10.06 -5.64
CA ARG A 559 -13.13 11.40 -5.29
C ARG A 559 -14.19 12.41 -5.72
N ALA A 560 -14.59 13.30 -4.80
CA ALA A 560 -15.62 14.31 -5.06
C ALA A 560 -15.26 15.27 -6.22
N GLN A 561 -13.97 15.42 -6.54
CA GLN A 561 -13.46 16.29 -7.60
C GLN A 561 -13.49 15.63 -9.01
N ASP A 562 -13.57 14.30 -9.08
CA ASP A 562 -13.57 13.55 -10.36
C ASP A 562 -14.99 13.15 -10.80
N ALA A 563 -16.02 13.50 -10.00
CA ALA A 563 -17.43 13.20 -10.26
C ALA A 563 -18.17 14.24 -11.12
N GLN A 564 -17.48 15.24 -11.66
CA GLN A 564 -18.08 16.17 -12.63
C GLN A 564 -17.92 15.60 -14.06
N PRO A 565 -19.02 15.28 -14.77
CA PRO A 565 -18.92 15.10 -16.21
C PRO A 565 -18.43 16.42 -16.81
N ALA A 566 -17.46 16.34 -17.72
CA ALA A 566 -16.97 17.48 -18.47
C ALA A 566 -18.18 18.29 -18.98
N ALA A 567 -18.36 19.50 -18.45
CA ALA A 567 -19.38 20.40 -18.91
C ALA A 567 -19.17 20.56 -20.42
N ALA A 568 -20.22 20.23 -21.19
CA ALA A 568 -20.24 20.43 -22.62
C ALA A 568 -19.88 21.89 -22.90
N VAL A 569 -18.72 22.10 -23.53
CA VAL A 569 -18.40 23.37 -24.17
C VAL A 569 -19.41 23.50 -25.30
N GLY A 570 -20.49 24.24 -25.04
CA GLY A 570 -21.49 24.57 -26.04
C GLY A 570 -20.83 25.32 -27.20
N PRO A 571 -21.28 25.12 -28.45
CA PRO A 571 -20.74 25.88 -29.57
C PRO A 571 -21.20 27.33 -29.40
N GLY A 572 -20.25 28.21 -29.08
CA GLY A 572 -20.46 29.64 -29.19
C GLY A 572 -20.69 29.98 -30.66
N VAL A 573 -21.94 30.21 -31.04
CA VAL A 573 -22.30 30.84 -32.31
C VAL A 573 -21.94 32.32 -32.19
N PRO A 574 -21.14 32.88 -33.11
CA PRO A 574 -20.90 34.31 -33.14
C PRO A 574 -22.10 35.03 -33.78
N THR A 575 -22.68 35.99 -33.07
CA THR A 575 -23.48 37.08 -33.64
C THR A 575 -23.05 38.39 -33.01
#